data_AF-A0A7R9UTV1-F1
#
_entry.id   AF-A0A7R9UTV1-F1
#
_cell.length_a   1.000
_cell.length_b   1.000
_cell.length_c   1.000
_cell.angle_alpha   90.00
_cell.angle_beta   90.00
_cell.angle_gamma   90.00
#
_symmetry.space_group_name_H-M   'P 1'
#
loop_
_entity.id
_entity.type
_entity.pdbx_description
1 polymer ?
#
loop_
_entity_poly.entity_id
_entity_poly.type
_entity_poly.pdbx_seq_one_letter_code
_entity_poly.pdbx_strand_id
1 'polypeptide(L)'
;DAASPPARTNASPSPLSARATIAGAHSRAPGVVEGVIEEYLCKFKGKAHVHARWLSAREISADGRLSAQRLAHFEKKRALNKLDPYSEAWSVVERVIAATHAPLDAGGRSAPAEREGEGGEHPDARYLVKWTGLTYDVATWEDAHTATA
;
A
#
# COMPACT_ATOMS: atom_id res chain seq x y z
N ASP A 1 -13.90 -35.89 -21.52
CA ASP A 1 -12.91 -35.50 -20.51
C ASP A 1 -12.16 -34.26 -20.95
N ALA A 2 -12.52 -33.10 -20.41
CA ALA A 2 -11.78 -31.86 -20.60
C ALA A 2 -11.66 -31.20 -19.23
N ALA A 3 -10.44 -31.22 -18.68
CA ALA A 3 -10.12 -30.73 -17.36
C ALA A 3 -10.23 -29.20 -17.30
N SER A 4 -11.04 -28.70 -16.36
CA SER A 4 -11.09 -27.29 -15.99
C SER A 4 -9.75 -26.83 -15.39
N PRO A 5 -9.23 -25.65 -15.74
CA PRO A 5 -8.07 -25.08 -15.07
C PRO A 5 -8.45 -24.61 -13.65
N PRO A 6 -7.52 -24.69 -12.68
CA PRO A 6 -7.80 -24.28 -11.30
C PRO A 6 -7.92 -22.75 -11.19
N ALA A 7 -8.98 -22.29 -10.53
CA ALA A 7 -9.17 -20.91 -10.13
C ALA A 7 -8.00 -20.47 -9.24
N ARG A 8 -7.12 -19.61 -9.75
CA ARG A 8 -6.09 -18.94 -8.94
C ARG A 8 -6.76 -17.82 -8.16
N THR A 9 -7.12 -18.09 -6.91
CA THR A 9 -7.53 -17.07 -5.95
C THR A 9 -6.29 -16.32 -5.46
N ASN A 10 -5.74 -15.43 -6.28
CA ASN A 10 -4.77 -14.43 -5.80
C ASN A 10 -5.54 -13.18 -5.41
N ALA A 11 -6.24 -13.25 -4.28
CA ALA A 11 -6.69 -12.04 -3.61
C ALA A 11 -5.44 -11.34 -3.07
N SER A 12 -5.04 -10.25 -3.71
CA SER A 12 -4.11 -9.31 -3.09
C SER A 12 -4.69 -8.93 -1.73
N PRO A 13 -3.96 -9.11 -0.62
CA PRO A 13 -4.54 -8.88 0.69
C PRO A 13 -4.86 -7.39 0.79
N SER A 14 -6.15 -7.08 0.95
CA SER A 14 -6.59 -5.74 1.33
C SER A 14 -5.70 -5.24 2.47
N PRO A 15 -5.38 -3.94 2.55
CA PRO A 15 -4.57 -3.40 3.65
C PRO A 15 -5.17 -3.69 5.04
N LEU A 16 -6.45 -4.06 5.12
CA LEU A 16 -7.13 -4.49 6.34
C LEU A 16 -6.96 -5.99 6.66
N SER A 17 -6.59 -6.83 5.69
CA SER A 17 -6.47 -8.30 5.83
C SER A 17 -5.11 -8.75 6.38
N ALA A 18 -4.09 -7.89 6.39
CA ALA A 18 -2.78 -8.20 6.96
C ALA A 18 -2.81 -8.08 8.50
N ARG A 19 -3.38 -9.07 9.21
CA ARG A 19 -3.19 -9.22 10.67
C ARG A 19 -2.60 -10.57 11.01
N ALA A 20 -1.36 -10.54 11.51
CA ALA A 20 -0.87 -11.47 12.50
C ALA A 20 -0.43 -10.64 13.70
N THR A 21 -1.10 -10.83 14.84
CA THR A 21 -0.75 -10.22 16.12
C THR A 21 0.67 -10.66 16.51
N ILE A 22 1.64 -9.75 16.46
CA ILE A 22 2.98 -10.04 16.98
C ILE A 22 2.97 -9.69 18.47
N ALA A 23 2.97 -10.72 19.31
CA ALA A 23 3.17 -10.58 20.75
C ALA A 23 4.62 -10.10 21.00
N GLY A 24 4.79 -8.82 21.31
CA GLY A 24 6.09 -8.24 21.66
C GLY A 24 6.48 -8.61 23.09
N ALA A 25 7.56 -9.39 23.24
CA ALA A 25 8.12 -9.75 24.54
C ALA A 25 9.14 -8.70 25.00
N HIS A 26 8.81 -7.79 25.93
CA HIS A 26 9.80 -7.05 26.73
C HIS A 26 9.27 -6.56 28.10
N SER A 27 9.86 -7.12 29.17
CA SER A 27 10.14 -6.58 30.53
C SER A 27 9.22 -5.54 31.20
N ARG A 28 8.26 -6.06 31.96
CA ARG A 28 7.73 -5.73 33.31
C ARG A 28 8.02 -4.34 33.94
N ALA A 29 7.00 -3.49 33.94
CA ALA A 29 6.67 -2.52 35.00
C ALA A 29 5.19 -2.71 35.41
N PRO A 30 4.80 -2.54 36.69
CA PRO A 30 3.48 -2.94 37.17
C PRO A 30 2.43 -1.87 36.76
N GLY A 31 1.51 -2.24 35.87
CA GLY A 31 0.32 -1.42 35.57
C GLY A 31 -0.15 -1.39 34.11
N VAL A 32 0.56 -2.03 33.17
CA VAL A 32 0.16 -2.06 31.75
C VAL A 32 -0.45 -3.43 31.42
N VAL A 33 -1.68 -3.43 30.91
CA VAL A 33 -2.32 -4.62 30.32
C VAL A 33 -1.39 -5.16 29.22
N GLU A 34 -0.82 -6.35 29.46
CA GLU A 34 0.12 -6.99 28.53
C GLU A 34 -0.54 -7.20 27.16
N GLY A 35 0.16 -6.75 26.11
CA GLY A 35 0.20 -7.47 24.84
C GLY A 35 -0.59 -6.91 23.65
N VAL A 36 -1.35 -5.81 23.77
CA VAL A 36 -1.99 -5.18 22.61
C VAL A 36 -1.27 -3.88 22.26
N ILE A 37 -0.37 -3.96 21.28
CA ILE A 37 0.21 -2.75 20.67
C ILE A 37 -0.86 -2.16 19.75
N GLU A 38 -1.26 -0.92 20.01
CA GLU A 38 -2.14 -0.20 19.10
C GLU A 38 -1.38 0.14 17.80
N GLU A 39 -2.01 -0.16 16.68
CA GLU A 39 -1.46 0.06 15.34
C GLU A 39 -2.35 1.01 14.54
N TYR A 40 -1.72 1.71 13.60
CA TYR A 40 -2.35 2.73 12.78
C TYR A 40 -2.09 2.43 11.31
N LEU A 41 -3.14 2.42 10.49
CA LEU A 41 -3.01 2.26 9.05
C LEU A 41 -2.48 3.55 8.42
N CYS A 42 -1.24 3.50 7.94
CA CYS A 42 -0.49 4.65 7.45
C CYS A 42 -0.35 4.64 5.93
N LYS A 43 -0.89 5.66 5.27
CA LYS A 43 -0.70 5.91 3.83
C LYS A 43 0.54 6.77 3.58
N PHE A 44 1.48 6.25 2.81
CA PHE A 44 2.75 6.93 2.54
C PHE A 44 2.64 8.03 1.48
N LYS A 45 3.41 9.11 1.64
CA LYS A 45 3.47 10.19 0.65
C LYS A 45 4.04 9.64 -0.66
N GLY A 46 3.40 9.96 -1.78
CA GLY A 46 3.84 9.51 -3.11
C GLY A 46 3.54 8.04 -3.44
N LYS A 47 2.86 7.30 -2.55
CA LYS A 47 2.40 5.92 -2.81
C LYS A 47 0.88 5.84 -2.82
N ALA A 48 0.35 4.84 -3.52
CA ALA A 48 -1.07 4.49 -3.49
C ALA A 48 -1.52 3.90 -2.15
N HIS A 49 -2.83 3.80 -1.94
CA HIS A 49 -3.42 3.25 -0.70
C HIS A 49 -3.16 1.76 -0.52
N VAL A 50 -2.98 0.99 -1.61
CA VAL A 50 -2.59 -0.42 -1.56
C VAL A 50 -1.26 -0.65 -0.84
N HIS A 51 -0.38 0.36 -0.82
CA HIS A 51 0.91 0.31 -0.14
C HIS A 51 0.85 0.77 1.33
N ALA A 52 -0.33 1.08 1.86
CA ALA A 52 -0.50 1.46 3.25
C ALA A 52 -0.09 0.30 4.18
N ARG A 53 0.47 0.63 5.34
CA ARG A 53 0.92 -0.35 6.33
C ARG A 53 0.40 -0.03 7.71
N TRP A 54 0.12 -1.06 8.49
CA TRP A 54 -0.09 -0.94 9.92
C TRP A 54 1.26 -0.68 10.59
N LEU A 55 1.33 0.40 11.36
CA LEU A 55 2.53 0.81 12.09
C LEU A 55 2.14 1.14 13.53
N SER A 56 3.02 0.83 14.47
CA SER A 56 2.91 1.28 15.85
C SER A 56 3.22 2.78 15.98
N ALA A 57 2.75 3.40 17.08
CA ALA A 57 3.10 4.78 17.41
C ALA A 57 4.63 5.00 17.49
N ARG A 58 5.37 3.97 17.93
CA ARG A 58 6.84 4.00 18.00
C ARG A 58 7.47 4.10 16.61
N GLU A 59 7.02 3.30 15.66
CA GLU A 59 7.54 3.30 14.28
C GLU A 59 7.22 4.63 13.58
N ILE A 60 6.00 5.14 13.74
CA ILE A 60 5.57 6.43 13.17
C ILE A 60 6.41 7.58 13.73
N SER A 61 6.72 7.55 15.03
CA SER A 61 7.54 8.58 15.67
C SER A 61 9.01 8.51 15.23
N ALA A 62 9.53 7.30 15.00
CA ALA A 62 10.89 7.07 14.53
C ALA A 62 11.12 7.54 13.08
N ASP A 63 10.07 7.52 12.24
CA ASP A 63 10.11 8.03 10.85
C ASP A 63 10.38 9.54 10.79
N GLY A 64 10.05 10.28 11.85
CA GLY A 64 10.52 11.65 12.06
C GLY A 64 9.43 12.63 12.47
N ARG A 65 9.83 13.91 12.60
CA ARG A 65 9.01 14.97 13.20
C ARG A 65 7.63 15.13 12.56
N LEU A 66 7.55 15.10 11.23
CA LEU A 66 6.29 15.31 10.52
C LEU A 66 5.32 14.13 10.72
N SER A 67 5.83 12.91 10.78
CA SER A 67 5.05 11.70 11.01
C SER A 67 4.52 11.67 12.45
N ALA A 68 5.35 12.01 13.43
CA ALA A 68 4.92 12.20 14.81
C ALA A 68 3.83 13.29 14.95
N GLN A 69 3.98 14.43 14.27
CA GLN A 69 2.98 15.50 14.30
C GLN A 69 1.63 15.05 13.69
N ARG A 70 1.67 14.28 12.60
CA ARG A 70 0.46 13.72 11.96
C ARG A 70 -0.26 12.76 12.88
N LEU A 71 0.47 11.92 13.62
CA LEU A 71 -0.11 11.03 14.61
C LEU A 71 -0.83 11.81 15.72
N ALA A 72 -0.18 12.83 16.29
CA ALA A 72 -0.79 13.68 17.31
C ALA A 72 -2.06 14.39 16.81
N HIS A 73 -2.07 14.84 15.55
CA HIS A 73 -3.26 15.43 14.94
C HIS A 73 -4.38 14.41 14.72
N PHE A 74 -4.03 13.20 14.29
CA PHE A 74 -4.98 12.10 14.12
C PHE A 74 -5.65 11.76 15.46
N GLU A 75 -4.88 11.60 16.53
CA GLU A 75 -5.39 11.28 17.87
C GLU A 75 -6.31 12.39 18.40
N LYS A 76 -5.94 13.66 18.18
CA LYS A 76 -6.81 14.79 18.52
C LYS A 76 -8.13 14.74 17.76
N LYS A 77 -8.13 14.39 16.48
CA LYS A 77 -9.37 14.23 15.69
C LYS A 77 -10.18 13.02 16.14
N ARG A 78 -9.52 11.91 16.48
CA ARG A 78 -10.14 10.69 17.02
C ARG A 78 -10.86 10.98 18.32
N ALA A 79 -10.23 11.67 19.26
CA ALA A 79 -10.84 12.06 20.54
C ALA A 79 -12.08 12.95 20.37
N LEU A 80 -12.16 13.68 19.25
CA LEU A 80 -13.31 14.52 18.90
C LEU A 80 -14.36 13.81 18.03
N ASN A 81 -14.16 12.53 17.69
CA ASN A 81 -14.98 11.78 16.73
C ASN A 81 -15.13 12.49 15.36
N LYS A 82 -14.06 13.13 14.89
CA LYS A 82 -13.99 13.85 13.61
C LYS A 82 -13.07 13.17 12.60
N LEU A 83 -13.06 11.83 12.59
CA LEU A 83 -12.28 11.06 11.63
C LEU A 83 -13.11 10.82 10.36
N ASP A 84 -12.46 11.03 9.22
CA ASP A 84 -13.02 10.64 7.94
C ASP A 84 -12.97 9.10 7.84
N PRO A 85 -14.06 8.45 7.40
CA PRO A 85 -14.05 7.00 7.22
C PRO A 85 -13.07 6.63 6.11
N TYR A 86 -12.28 5.58 6.37
CA TYR A 86 -11.45 4.96 5.34
C TYR A 86 -12.31 4.12 4.41
N SER A 87 -12.05 4.20 3.10
CA SER A 87 -12.70 3.36 2.09
C SER A 87 -11.70 2.36 1.51
N GLU A 88 -12.05 1.07 1.51
CA GLU A 88 -11.26 0.02 0.87
C GLU A 88 -11.17 0.19 -0.65
N ALA A 89 -12.18 0.81 -1.27
CA ALA A 89 -12.21 1.07 -2.70
C ALA A 89 -11.00 1.90 -3.17
N TRP A 90 -10.41 2.72 -2.31
CA TRP A 90 -9.22 3.50 -2.64
C TRP A 90 -7.97 2.65 -2.95
N SER A 91 -8.01 1.36 -2.63
CA SER A 91 -6.94 0.39 -2.94
C SER A 91 -7.32 -0.55 -4.09
N VAL A 92 -8.49 -0.36 -4.72
CA VAL A 92 -8.97 -1.19 -5.83
C VAL A 92 -8.70 -0.49 -7.16
N VAL A 93 -8.10 -1.21 -8.10
CA VAL A 93 -7.85 -0.73 -9.47
C VAL A 93 -9.18 -0.45 -10.17
N GLU A 94 -9.35 0.77 -10.67
CA GLU A 94 -10.50 1.15 -11.50
C GLU A 94 -10.17 0.99 -12.99
N ARG A 95 -8.97 1.46 -13.39
CA ARG A 95 -8.53 1.45 -14.80
C ARG A 95 -7.02 1.59 -14.90
N VAL A 96 -6.42 0.96 -15.90
CA VAL A 96 -5.05 1.26 -16.36
C VAL A 96 -5.10 2.36 -17.41
N ILE A 97 -4.41 3.48 -17.18
CA ILE A 97 -4.39 4.65 -18.06
C ILE A 97 -3.26 4.55 -19.09
N ALA A 98 -2.08 4.06 -18.66
CA ALA A 98 -0.90 3.94 -19.50
C ALA A 98 -0.03 2.77 -19.04
N ALA A 99 0.83 2.27 -19.93
CA ALA A 99 1.82 1.25 -19.65
C ALA A 99 3.18 1.68 -20.24
N THR A 100 4.26 1.35 -19.53
CA THR A 100 5.64 1.55 -20.02
C THR A 100 6.46 0.29 -19.78
N HIS A 101 7.33 -0.03 -20.73
CA HIS A 101 8.29 -1.13 -20.66
C HIS A 101 9.74 -0.61 -20.52
N ALA A 102 9.92 0.70 -20.34
CA ALA A 102 11.24 1.26 -20.19
C ALA A 102 11.77 1.02 -18.78
N PRO A 103 13.02 0.53 -18.62
CA PRO A 103 13.69 0.61 -17.33
C PRO A 103 13.77 2.10 -16.98
N LEU A 104 13.05 2.49 -15.93
CA LEU A 104 13.16 3.83 -15.37
C LEU A 104 14.46 3.86 -14.58
N ASP A 105 15.33 4.84 -14.86
CA ASP A 105 16.49 5.08 -14.00
C ASP A 105 16.04 5.48 -12.59
N ALA A 106 16.97 5.55 -11.64
CA ALA A 106 16.69 5.97 -10.25
C ALA A 106 16.05 7.38 -10.13
N GLY A 107 15.95 8.14 -11.24
CA GLY A 107 15.31 9.45 -11.34
C GLY A 107 13.99 9.46 -12.12
N GLY A 108 13.45 8.30 -12.53
CA GLY A 108 12.16 8.22 -13.23
C GLY A 108 12.21 8.65 -14.71
N ARG A 109 13.38 8.65 -15.35
CA ARG A 109 13.50 8.87 -16.80
C ARG A 109 13.56 7.55 -17.55
N SER A 110 12.80 7.47 -18.64
CA SER A 110 12.81 6.34 -19.56
C SER A 110 14.16 6.27 -20.29
N ALA A 111 14.90 5.18 -20.11
CA ALA A 111 16.01 4.86 -21.01
C ALA A 111 15.47 4.53 -22.42
N PRO A 112 16.22 4.84 -23.50
CA PRO A 112 15.83 4.45 -24.85
C PRO A 112 15.80 2.92 -24.94
N ALA A 113 14.66 2.36 -25.33
CA ALA A 113 14.44 0.93 -25.45
C ALA A 113 15.07 0.40 -26.75
N GLU A 114 16.10 -0.43 -26.65
CA GLU A 114 16.47 -1.34 -27.74
C GLU A 114 15.55 -2.57 -27.65
N ARG A 115 14.76 -2.79 -28.71
CA ARG A 115 13.85 -3.95 -28.83
C ARG A 115 14.65 -5.19 -29.19
N GLU A 116 14.32 -6.32 -28.56
CA GLU A 116 13.95 -7.58 -29.24
C GLU A 116 13.59 -8.65 -28.18
N GLY A 117 12.44 -9.32 -28.36
CA GLY A 117 12.05 -10.47 -27.53
C GLY A 117 10.53 -10.69 -27.44
N GLU A 118 10.05 -11.72 -28.13
CA GLU A 118 8.66 -12.17 -28.17
C GLU A 118 8.08 -12.55 -26.80
N GLY A 119 6.81 -12.18 -26.57
CA GLY A 119 5.85 -12.99 -25.82
C GLY A 119 6.09 -13.26 -24.33
N GLY A 120 7.02 -12.56 -23.68
CA GLY A 120 7.28 -12.67 -22.25
C GLY A 120 6.61 -11.56 -21.45
N GLU A 121 6.00 -11.90 -20.32
CA GLU A 121 5.60 -10.97 -19.27
C GLU A 121 6.84 -10.12 -18.91
N HIS A 122 6.87 -8.85 -19.33
CA HIS A 122 8.03 -7.99 -19.09
C HIS A 122 8.10 -7.70 -17.59
N PRO A 123 9.13 -8.19 -16.86
CA PRO A 123 9.21 -8.01 -15.41
C PRO A 123 9.32 -6.53 -15.01
N ASP A 124 9.72 -5.67 -15.96
CA ASP A 124 9.90 -4.23 -15.77
C ASP A 124 8.72 -3.39 -16.28
N ALA A 125 7.61 -4.03 -16.67
CA ALA A 125 6.41 -3.29 -17.08
C ALA A 125 5.83 -2.53 -15.88
N ARG A 126 5.58 -1.24 -16.07
CA ARG A 126 4.85 -0.40 -15.11
C ARG A 126 3.58 0.17 -15.71
N TYR A 127 2.57 0.32 -14.87
CA TYR A 127 1.24 0.73 -15.27
C TYR A 127 0.80 1.96 -14.48
N LEU A 128 0.30 2.98 -15.16
CA LEU A 128 -0.31 4.13 -14.51
C LEU A 128 -1.75 3.77 -14.13
N VAL A 129 -1.99 3.56 -12.85
CA VAL A 129 -3.24 3.04 -12.31
C VAL A 129 -4.14 4.17 -11.82
N LYS A 130 -5.39 4.17 -12.32
CA LYS A 130 -6.51 4.93 -11.76
C LYS A 130 -7.16 4.09 -10.65
N TRP A 131 -7.27 4.68 -9.47
CA TRP A 131 -7.84 4.03 -8.28
C TRP A 131 -9.33 4.35 -8.11
N THR A 132 -10.10 3.38 -7.63
CA THR A 132 -11.55 3.48 -7.48
C THR A 132 -11.92 4.52 -6.43
N GLY A 133 -12.86 5.41 -6.77
CA GLY A 133 -13.34 6.44 -5.84
C GLY A 133 -12.34 7.55 -5.54
N LEU A 134 -11.21 7.58 -6.25
CA LEU A 134 -10.21 8.63 -6.21
C LEU A 134 -10.18 9.39 -7.56
N THR A 135 -9.54 10.55 -7.61
CA THR A 135 -9.40 11.37 -8.83
C THR A 135 -8.16 10.98 -9.63
N TYR A 136 -8.02 11.49 -10.86
CA TYR A 136 -6.90 11.13 -11.76
C TYR A 136 -5.54 11.68 -11.30
N ASP A 137 -5.52 12.78 -10.54
CA ASP A 137 -4.30 13.41 -10.01
C ASP A 137 -3.57 12.55 -8.96
N VAL A 138 -4.24 11.55 -8.40
CA VAL A 138 -3.65 10.59 -7.47
C VAL A 138 -3.37 9.22 -8.12
N ALA A 139 -3.44 9.12 -9.44
CA ALA A 139 -2.97 7.95 -10.17
C ALA A 139 -1.48 7.71 -9.91
N THR A 140 -1.07 6.45 -9.85
CA THR A 140 0.31 6.07 -9.53
C THR A 140 0.85 5.02 -10.50
N TRP A 141 2.16 5.04 -10.73
CA TRP A 141 2.84 4.00 -11.50
C TRP A 141 3.11 2.79 -10.62
N GLU A 142 2.51 1.67 -10.96
CA GLU A 142 2.61 0.41 -10.22
C GLU A 142 3.23 -0.69 -11.07
N ASP A 143 3.72 -1.75 -10.43
CA ASP A 143 4.15 -2.97 -11.10
C ASP A 143 2.95 -3.78 -11.63
N ALA A 144 3.24 -4.79 -12.46
CA ALA A 144 2.22 -5.67 -13.02
C ALA A 144 1.37 -6.34 -11.92
N HIS A 145 2.01 -6.82 -10.85
CA HIS A 145 1.33 -7.52 -9.77
C HIS A 145 0.24 -6.67 -9.12
N THR A 146 0.56 -5.41 -8.84
CA THR A 146 -0.34 -4.45 -8.21
C THR A 146 -1.41 -3.94 -9.17
N ALA A 147 -1.07 -3.76 -10.46
CA ALA A 147 -1.99 -3.24 -11.46
C ALA A 147 -3.07 -4.25 -11.89
N THR A 148 -2.86 -5.55 -11.65
CA THR A 148 -3.80 -6.63 -11.99
C THR A 148 -4.50 -7.27 -10.77
N ALA A 149 -4.26 -6.73 -9.57
CA ALA A 149 -4.86 -7.17 -8.31
C ALA A 149 -6.31 -6.71 -8.16
#